data_AF-A0A940TSQ0-F1
#
_entry.id   AF-A0A940TSQ0-F1
#
_cell.length_a   1.000
_cell.length_b   1.000
_cell.length_c   1.000
_cell.angle_alpha   90.00
_cell.angle_beta   90.00
_cell.angle_gamma   90.00
#
_symmetry.space_group_name_H-M   'P 1'
#
loop_
_entity.id
_entity.type
_entity.pdbx_description
1 polymer ?
#
loop_
_entity_poly.entity_id
_entity_poly.type
_entity_poly.pdbx_seq_one_letter_code
_entity_poly.pdbx_strand_id
1 'polypeptide(L)'
;MEKFARSVDKISKAFSHVAMFALFGMMILGTADVAGRDLFNKPITGALEIFEMLMPLLILFSMADTQSKDEHLTAGVIDFFHFRPETRTKIRLGVQVLVFCLFLLIMWRGVGGAMFTL
;
A
#
# COMPACT_ATOMS: atom_id res chain seq x y z
N MET A 1 19.98 -16.77 -11.29
CA MET A 1 19.21 -15.94 -10.33
C MET A 1 19.06 -14.48 -10.78
N GLU A 2 20.10 -13.81 -11.30
CA GLU A 2 20.03 -12.37 -11.63
C GLU A 2 19.10 -11.96 -12.79
N LYS A 3 18.84 -12.86 -13.75
CA LYS A 3 17.91 -12.56 -14.86
C LYS A 3 16.45 -12.54 -14.38
N PHE A 4 16.11 -13.44 -13.47
CA PHE A 4 14.77 -13.54 -12.87
C PHE A 4 14.47 -12.30 -12.01
N ALA A 5 15.42 -11.91 -11.15
CA ALA A 5 15.31 -10.69 -10.34
C ALA A 5 15.13 -9.42 -11.20
N ARG A 6 15.86 -9.29 -12.31
CA ARG A 6 15.73 -8.15 -13.23
C ARG A 6 14.38 -8.10 -13.96
N SER A 7 13.82 -9.25 -14.33
CA SER A 7 12.49 -9.30 -14.94
C SER A 7 11.40 -8.91 -13.93
N VAL A 8 11.50 -9.39 -12.69
CA VAL A 8 10.58 -9.02 -11.61
C VAL A 8 10.65 -7.52 -11.32
N ASP A 9 11.84 -6.94 -11.23
CA ASP A 9 12.02 -5.50 -10.97
C ASP A 9 11.45 -4.61 -12.10
N LYS A 10 11.61 -5.02 -13.36
CA LYS A 10 11.00 -4.31 -14.50
C LYS A 10 9.48 -4.33 -14.47
N ILE A 11 8.89 -5.50 -14.19
CA ILE A 11 7.44 -5.66 -14.09
C ILE A 11 6.89 -4.85 -12.90
N SER A 12 7.60 -4.91 -11.78
CA SER A 12 7.26 -4.15 -10.57
C SER A 12 7.28 -2.63 -10.81
N LYS A 13 8.31 -2.12 -11.51
CA LYS A 13 8.38 -0.72 -11.93
C LYS A 13 7.26 -0.31 -12.88
N ALA A 14 6.85 -1.20 -13.79
CA ALA A 14 5.72 -0.93 -14.67
C ALA A 14 4.41 -0.81 -13.87
N PHE A 15 4.17 -1.71 -12.91
CA PHE A 15 3.02 -1.61 -12.00
C PHE A 15 3.07 -0.37 -11.11
N SER A 16 4.24 0.01 -10.61
CA SER A 16 4.44 1.24 -9.83
C SER A 16 4.05 2.49 -10.62
N HIS A 17 4.42 2.57 -11.91
CA HIS A 17 3.97 3.67 -12.78
C HIS A 17 2.44 3.69 -12.95
N VAL A 18 1.81 2.53 -13.14
CA VAL A 18 0.34 2.45 -13.24
C VAL A 18 -0.32 2.93 -11.95
N ALA A 19 0.22 2.52 -10.78
CA ALA A 19 -0.27 2.99 -9.48
C ALA A 19 -0.11 4.50 -9.31
N MET A 20 1.01 5.08 -9.77
CA MET A 20 1.23 6.53 -9.74
C MET A 20 0.20 7.29 -10.59
N PHE A 21 -0.09 6.82 -11.80
CA PHE A 21 -1.12 7.44 -12.64
C PHE A 21 -2.52 7.32 -12.03
N ALA A 22 -2.85 6.16 -11.45
CA ALA A 22 -4.12 5.97 -10.75
C ALA A 22 -4.25 6.90 -9.53
N LEU A 23 -3.17 7.05 -8.73
CA LEU A 23 -3.13 7.97 -7.60
C LEU A 23 -3.32 9.42 -8.04
N PHE A 24 -2.64 9.82 -9.11
CA PHE A 24 -2.75 11.17 -9.65
C PHE A 24 -4.17 11.46 -10.15
N GLY A 25 -4.80 10.50 -10.84
CA GLY A 25 -6.20 10.59 -11.24
C GLY A 25 -7.14 10.75 -10.04
N MET A 26 -6.92 9.98 -8.97
CA MET A 26 -7.65 10.13 -7.71
C MET A 26 -7.44 11.51 -7.06
N MET A 27 -6.22 12.06 -7.07
CA MET A 27 -6.00 13.42 -6.52
C MET A 27 -6.75 14.50 -7.30
N ILE A 28 -6.77 14.42 -8.63
CA ILE A 28 -7.53 15.37 -9.46
C ILE A 28 -9.03 15.21 -9.18
N LEU A 29 -9.53 13.97 -9.17
CA LEU A 29 -10.94 13.70 -8.92
C LEU A 29 -11.38 14.19 -7.54
N GLY A 30 -10.59 13.93 -6.50
CA GLY A 30 -10.86 14.41 -5.14
C GLY A 30 -10.82 15.94 -5.04
N THR A 31 -9.87 16.58 -5.73
CA THR A 31 -9.82 18.05 -5.77
C THR A 31 -11.02 18.64 -6.50
N ALA A 32 -11.41 18.04 -7.63
CA ALA A 32 -12.59 18.44 -8.39
C ALA A 32 -13.88 18.22 -7.59
N ASP A 33 -13.97 17.15 -6.79
CA ASP A 33 -15.12 16.89 -5.93
C ASP A 33 -15.25 17.95 -4.83
N VAL A 34 -14.16 18.27 -4.13
CA VAL A 34 -14.13 19.33 -3.11
C VAL A 34 -14.41 20.70 -3.72
N ALA A 35 -13.78 21.01 -4.85
CA ALA A 35 -14.00 22.28 -5.55
C ALA A 35 -15.44 22.39 -6.08
N GLY A 36 -16.03 21.31 -6.61
CA GLY A 36 -17.43 21.27 -7.06
C GLY A 36 -18.42 21.46 -5.91
N ARG A 37 -18.14 20.82 -4.76
CA ARG A 37 -18.91 20.99 -3.53
C ARG A 37 -18.86 22.42 -3.01
N ASP A 38 -17.69 23.05 -3.00
CA ASP A 38 -17.49 24.38 -2.41
C ASP A 38 -17.81 25.55 -3.38
N LEU A 39 -17.65 25.39 -4.71
CA LEU A 39 -18.00 26.44 -5.70
C LEU A 39 -19.42 26.30 -6.26
N PHE A 40 -19.89 25.08 -6.54
CA PHE A 40 -21.14 24.85 -7.26
C PHE A 40 -22.25 24.24 -6.39
N ASN A 41 -21.95 23.98 -5.10
CA ASN A 41 -22.87 23.36 -4.14
C ASN A 41 -23.49 22.04 -4.66
N LYS A 42 -22.80 21.40 -5.60
CA LYS A 42 -23.17 20.15 -6.26
C LYS A 42 -21.93 19.27 -6.26
N PRO A 43 -21.87 18.24 -5.39
CA PRO A 43 -20.76 17.29 -5.40
C PRO A 43 -20.72 16.53 -6.73
N ILE A 44 -19.56 15.95 -7.05
CA ILE A 44 -19.44 15.11 -8.25
C ILE A 44 -20.11 13.76 -7.94
N THR A 45 -21.33 13.57 -8.47
CA THR A 45 -22.06 12.32 -8.33
C THR A 45 -21.26 11.18 -8.96
N GLY A 46 -20.94 10.14 -8.17
CA GLY A 46 -20.15 8.98 -8.64
C GLY A 46 -18.64 9.09 -8.40
N ALA A 47 -18.12 10.17 -7.79
CA ALA A 47 -16.71 10.24 -7.42
C ALA A 47 -16.33 9.08 -6.48
N LEU A 48 -17.15 8.81 -5.46
CA LEU A 48 -16.93 7.74 -4.49
C LEU A 48 -16.83 6.35 -5.15
N GLU A 49 -17.72 6.04 -6.09
CA GLU A 49 -17.70 4.77 -6.83
C GLU A 49 -16.40 4.61 -7.65
N ILE A 50 -15.91 5.68 -8.27
CA ILE A 50 -14.64 5.68 -9.00
C ILE A 50 -13.46 5.46 -8.05
N PHE A 51 -13.48 6.08 -6.86
CA PHE A 51 -12.47 5.85 -5.82
C PHE A 51 -12.48 4.40 -5.32
N GLU A 52 -13.66 3.81 -5.10
CA GLU A 52 -13.79 2.40 -4.69
C GLU A 52 -13.26 1.43 -5.75
N MET A 53 -13.40 1.74 -7.04
CA MET A 53 -12.81 0.94 -8.12
C MET A 53 -11.29 1.13 -8.26
N LEU A 54 -10.78 2.35 -8.03
CA LEU A 54 -9.35 2.67 -8.17
C LEU A 54 -8.51 2.26 -6.96
N MET A 55 -9.08 2.21 -5.76
CA MET A 55 -8.36 1.84 -4.53
C MET A 55 -7.71 0.45 -4.59
N PRO A 56 -8.43 -0.63 -4.94
CA PRO A 56 -7.85 -1.97 -5.04
C PRO A 56 -6.72 -2.04 -6.08
N LEU A 57 -6.91 -1.36 -7.21
CA LEU A 57 -5.91 -1.23 -8.27
C LEU A 57 -4.62 -0.61 -7.74
N LEU A 58 -4.76 0.51 -7.01
CA LEU A 58 -3.63 1.21 -6.41
C LEU A 58 -2.91 0.36 -5.37
N ILE A 59 -3.67 -0.30 -4.47
CA ILE A 59 -3.09 -1.09 -3.37
C ILE A 59 -2.31 -2.28 -3.95
N LEU A 60 -2.90 -3.04 -4.86
CA LEU A 60 -2.25 -4.23 -5.43
C LEU A 60 -1.00 -3.88 -6.25
N PHE A 61 -1.06 -2.81 -7.05
CA PHE A 61 0.07 -2.43 -7.89
C PHE A 61 1.20 -1.74 -7.11
N SER A 62 0.88 -0.96 -6.08
CA SER A 62 1.90 -0.35 -5.21
C SER A 62 2.57 -1.39 -4.29
N MET A 63 1.82 -2.39 -3.81
CA MET A 63 2.34 -3.43 -2.92
C MET A 63 3.44 -4.27 -3.58
N ALA A 64 3.36 -4.53 -4.89
CA ALA A 64 4.39 -5.28 -5.62
C ALA A 64 5.78 -4.59 -5.60
N ASP A 65 5.80 -3.25 -5.69
CA ASP A 65 7.04 -2.45 -5.68
C ASP A 65 7.60 -2.34 -4.25
N THR A 66 6.75 -2.05 -3.27
CA THR A 66 7.14 -1.95 -1.85
C THR A 66 7.65 -3.28 -1.30
N GLN A 67 7.06 -4.41 -1.71
CA GLN A 67 7.48 -5.74 -1.27
C GLN A 67 8.80 -6.17 -1.92
N SER A 68 9.05 -5.78 -3.17
CA SER A 68 10.30 -6.08 -3.88
C SER A 68 11.49 -5.28 -3.35
N LYS A 69 11.25 -4.05 -2.89
CA LYS A 69 12.28 -3.17 -2.33
C LYS A 69 12.58 -3.44 -0.85
N ASP A 70 11.91 -4.41 -0.23
CA ASP A 70 12.08 -4.74 1.20
C ASP A 70 11.97 -3.47 2.07
N GLU A 71 11.19 -2.48 1.62
CA GLU A 71 10.90 -1.21 2.31
C GLU A 71 9.85 -1.43 3.41
N HIS A 72 9.93 -2.57 4.08
CA HIS A 72 9.09 -2.90 5.21
C HIS A 72 9.53 -2.09 6.44
N LEU A 73 9.43 -0.75 6.40
CA LEU A 73 9.73 0.22 7.46
C LEU A 73 11.12 0.07 8.14
N THR A 74 11.97 -0.85 7.69
CA THR A 74 13.17 -1.32 8.38
C THR A 74 14.41 -0.54 7.94
N ALA A 75 14.43 0.00 6.71
CA ALA A 75 15.60 0.74 6.22
C ALA A 75 15.59 2.20 6.66
N GLY A 76 14.47 2.92 6.49
CA GLY A 76 14.43 4.37 6.74
C GLY A 76 14.67 4.79 8.20
N VAL A 77 14.07 4.09 9.18
CA VAL A 77 14.20 4.47 10.60
C VAL A 77 15.50 3.94 11.22
N ILE A 78 15.97 2.76 10.80
CA ILE A 78 17.17 2.15 11.39
C ILE A 78 18.46 2.75 10.81
N ASP A 79 18.44 3.17 9.52
CA ASP A 79 19.59 3.85 8.92
C ASP A 79 19.68 5.32 9.37
N PHE A 80 18.57 5.98 9.69
CA PHE A 80 18.59 7.35 10.24
C PHE A 80 19.27 7.41 11.62
N PHE A 81 19.20 6.33 12.40
CA PHE A 81 19.74 6.28 13.77
C PHE A 81 21.10 5.59 13.93
N HIS A 82 21.78 5.16 12.85
CA HIS A 82 23.13 4.56 12.93
C HIS A 82 23.26 3.45 14.01
N PHE A 83 22.37 2.46 14.01
CA PHE A 83 22.46 1.33 14.95
C PHE A 83 23.50 0.28 14.54
N ARG A 84 24.20 -0.32 15.53
CA ARG A 84 25.13 -1.46 15.33
C ARG A 84 24.46 -2.60 14.53
N PRO A 85 25.21 -3.31 13.66
CA PRO A 85 24.66 -4.30 12.73
C PRO A 85 23.95 -5.49 13.42
N GLU A 86 24.34 -5.84 14.64
CA GLU A 86 23.73 -6.93 15.43
C GLU A 86 22.31 -6.59 15.90
N THR A 87 22.03 -5.32 16.18
CA THR A 87 20.71 -4.86 16.63
C THR A 87 19.73 -4.72 15.48
N ARG A 88 20.22 -4.37 14.28
CA ARG A 88 19.43 -4.23 13.05
C ARG A 88 18.74 -5.54 12.66
N THR A 89 19.43 -6.67 12.80
CA THR A 89 18.88 -8.01 12.50
C THR A 89 17.81 -8.43 13.50
N LYS A 90 18.00 -8.14 14.80
CA LYS A 90 17.02 -8.45 15.84
C LYS A 90 15.74 -7.63 15.69
N ILE A 91 15.87 -6.34 15.37
CA ILE A 91 14.72 -5.46 15.11
C ILE A 91 13.95 -5.95 13.89
N ARG A 92 14.64 -6.29 12.79
CA ARG A 92 13.99 -6.82 11.57
C ARG A 92 13.18 -8.08 11.84
N LEU A 93 13.76 -9.04 12.57
CA LEU A 93 13.07 -10.26 12.99
C LEU A 93 11.85 -9.92 13.88
N GLY A 94 12.00 -9.00 14.83
CA GLY A 94 10.90 -8.56 15.69
C GLY A 94 9.75 -7.94 14.91
N VAL A 95 10.05 -7.06 13.96
CA VAL A 95 9.04 -6.43 13.07
C VAL A 95 8.35 -7.50 12.21
N GLN A 96 9.08 -8.45 11.63
CA GLN A 96 8.48 -9.52 10.82
C GLN A 96 7.54 -10.40 11.66
N VAL A 97 7.94 -10.78 12.87
CA VAL A 97 7.08 -11.56 13.78
C VAL A 97 5.85 -10.76 14.18
N LEU A 98 6.01 -9.47 14.50
CA LEU A 98 4.90 -8.59 14.89
C LEU A 98 3.89 -8.42 13.74
N VAL A 99 4.36 -8.21 12.52
CA VAL A 99 3.52 -8.11 11.32
C VAL A 99 2.83 -9.44 11.05
N PHE A 100 3.52 -10.57 11.19
CA PHE A 100 2.92 -11.91 11.06
C PHE A 100 1.80 -12.12 12.10
N CYS A 101 2.01 -11.75 13.35
CA CYS A 101 0.99 -11.79 14.40
C CYS A 101 -0.20 -10.87 14.08
N LEU A 102 0.04 -9.67 13.55
CA LEU A 102 -1.03 -8.76 13.12
C LEU A 102 -1.85 -9.37 11.98
N PHE A 103 -1.22 -9.98 10.98
CA PHE A 103 -1.93 -10.68 9.91
C PHE A 103 -2.78 -11.83 10.43
N LEU A 104 -2.26 -12.62 11.38
CA LEU A 104 -3.04 -13.67 12.05
C LEU A 104 -4.23 -13.10 12.82
N LEU A 105 -4.06 -11.97 13.52
CA LEU A 105 -5.16 -11.30 14.23
C LEU A 105 -6.23 -10.75 13.28
N ILE A 106 -5.81 -10.14 12.17
CA ILE A 106 -6.72 -9.65 11.13
C ILE A 106 -7.49 -10.82 10.52
N MET A 107 -6.79 -11.92 10.19
CA MET A 107 -7.42 -13.14 9.69
C MET A 107 -8.43 -13.71 10.69
N TRP A 108 -8.07 -13.80 11.97
CA TRP A 108 -8.96 -14.28 13.03
C TRP A 108 -10.21 -13.41 13.19
N ARG A 109 -10.04 -12.08 13.21
CA ARG A 109 -11.15 -11.13 13.24
C ARG A 109 -12.02 -11.20 11.99
N GLY A 110 -11.41 -11.39 10.82
CA GLY A 110 -12.11 -11.55 9.54
C GLY A 110 -12.99 -12.80 9.50
N VAL A 111 -12.49 -13.92 10.01
CA VAL A 111 -13.28 -15.17 10.11
C VAL A 111 -14.46 -15.00 11.07
N GLY A 112 -14.25 -14.34 12.22
CA GLY A 112 -15.34 -14.03 13.16
C GLY A 112 -16.39 -13.09 12.58
N GLY A 113 -15.99 -12.10 11.77
CA GLY A 113 -16.91 -11.22 11.05
C GLY A 113 -17.72 -11.94 9.98
N ALA A 114 -17.08 -12.82 9.19
CA ALA A 114 -17.73 -13.60 8.15
C ALA A 114 -18.79 -14.57 8.69
N MET A 115 -18.61 -15.09 9.90
CA MET A 115 -19.58 -15.95 10.58
C MET A 115 -20.80 -15.22 11.15
N PHE A 116 -20.74 -13.89 11.36
CA PHE A 116 -21.85 -13.11 11.91
C PHE A 116 -22.76 -12.50 10.82
N THR A 117 -22.27 -12.44 9.58
CA THR A 117 -23.02 -11.92 8.41
C THR A 117 -23.76 -12.98 7.58
N LEU A 118 -23.72 -14.26 7.99
CA LEU A 118 -24.47 -15.38 7.38
C LEU A 118 -25.58 -15.84 8.35
#